data_AF-A0A3D2V2S9-F1
#
_entry.id   AF-A0A3D2V2S9-F1
#
_cell.length_a   1.000
_cell.length_b   1.000
_cell.length_c   1.000
_cell.angle_alpha   90.00
_cell.angle_beta   90.00
_cell.angle_gamma   90.00
#
_symmetry.space_group_name_H-M   'P 1'
#
loop_
_entity.id
_entity.type
_entity.pdbx_description
1 polymer ?
#
loop_
_entity_poly.entity_id
_entity_poly.type
_entity_poly.pdbx_seq_one_letter_code
_entity_poly.pdbx_strand_id
1 'polypeptide(L)'
;DRIITCECERSDEPSMTQVLHLYNGDTLNSKLQSNENVIAVSMKEMASSKDIIQRLYLSAIGRYATEEEVARLSEIIDAETPEEDRRIVLEDLYWSVLTSREFLFNR
;
A
#
# COMPACT_ATOMS: atom_id res chain seq x y z
N ASP A 1 11.57 -46.18 -2.18
CA ASP A 1 10.74 -45.44 -1.22
C ASP A 1 10.50 -44.02 -1.69
N ARG A 2 9.24 -43.65 -1.93
CA ARG A 2 8.85 -42.28 -2.27
C ARG A 2 8.55 -41.58 -0.94
N ILE A 3 9.41 -40.65 -0.52
CA ILE A 3 9.15 -39.81 0.65
C ILE A 3 8.01 -38.87 0.23
N ILE A 4 6.81 -39.16 0.72
CA ILE A 4 5.67 -38.27 0.63
C ILE A 4 5.94 -37.19 1.68
N THR A 5 6.44 -36.04 1.23
CA THR A 5 6.48 -34.82 2.02
C THR A 5 5.04 -34.45 2.32
N CYS A 6 4.66 -34.56 3.59
CA CYS A 6 3.33 -34.16 4.06
C CYS A 6 3.21 -32.64 3.93
N GLU A 7 2.37 -32.15 3.01
CA GLU A 7 1.96 -30.74 2.90
C GLU A 7 0.86 -30.36 3.91
N CYS A 8 0.79 -31.04 5.07
CA CYS A 8 -0.09 -30.58 6.14
C CYS A 8 0.57 -29.40 6.87
N GLU A 9 -0.09 -28.24 6.77
CA GLU A 9 0.10 -27.03 7.59
C GLU A 9 1.20 -26.04 7.17
N ARG A 10 1.20 -25.65 5.89
CA ARG A 10 1.36 -24.21 5.62
C ARG A 10 0.00 -23.58 5.81
N SER A 11 -0.25 -23.03 6.99
CA SER A 11 -1.28 -22.02 7.13
C SER A 11 -0.79 -20.80 6.34
N ASP A 12 -1.41 -20.53 5.19
CA ASP A 12 -1.20 -19.31 4.41
C ASP A 12 -1.85 -18.09 5.08
N GLU A 13 -2.46 -18.26 6.27
CA GLU A 13 -2.93 -17.14 7.07
C GLU A 13 -1.76 -16.52 7.84
N PRO A 14 -1.46 -15.23 7.63
CA PRO A 14 -0.54 -14.52 8.49
C PRO A 14 -1.03 -14.63 9.93
N SER A 15 -0.13 -14.99 10.85
CA SER A 15 -0.49 -15.06 12.25
C SER A 15 -0.95 -13.69 12.75
N MET A 16 -1.87 -13.65 13.73
CA MET A 16 -2.32 -12.40 14.32
C MET A 16 -1.16 -11.51 14.79
N THR A 17 -0.06 -12.11 15.23
CA THR A 17 1.18 -11.41 15.62
C THR A 17 1.91 -10.79 14.42
N GLN A 18 1.94 -11.45 13.26
CA GLN A 18 2.51 -10.89 12.03
C GLN A 18 1.66 -9.75 11.47
N VAL A 19 0.33 -9.89 11.52
CA VAL A 19 -0.60 -8.81 11.18
C VAL A 19 -0.39 -7.62 12.12
N LEU A 20 -0.30 -7.86 13.43
CA LEU A 20 -0.05 -6.81 14.42
C LEU A 20 1.30 -6.10 14.19
N HIS A 21 2.36 -6.82 13.85
CA HIS A 21 3.65 -6.21 13.50
C HIS A 21 3.62 -5.44 12.18
N LEU A 22 2.73 -5.77 11.24
CA LEU A 22 2.55 -4.96 10.04
C LEU A 22 1.80 -3.65 10.38
N TYR A 23 0.76 -3.72 11.21
CA TYR A 23 0.00 -2.55 11.66
C TYR A 23 0.80 -1.63 12.60
N ASN A 24 1.61 -2.20 13.49
CA ASN A 24 2.36 -1.47 14.53
C ASN A 24 3.87 -1.41 14.26
N GLY A 25 4.34 -1.86 13.10
CA GLY A 25 5.76 -1.96 12.80
C GLY A 25 6.35 -0.66 12.27
N ASP A 26 7.39 -0.18 12.93
CA ASP A 26 8.14 1.02 12.52
C ASP A 26 8.75 0.91 11.11
N THR A 27 8.90 -0.31 10.59
CA THR A 27 9.53 -0.56 9.27
C THR A 27 8.75 0.07 8.13
N LEU A 28 7.42 -0.08 8.11
CA LEU A 28 6.59 0.49 7.04
C LEU A 28 6.57 2.01 7.14
N ASN A 29 6.30 2.54 8.32
CA ASN A 29 6.27 3.98 8.57
C ASN A 29 7.61 4.65 8.24
N SER A 30 8.74 4.05 8.63
CA SER A 30 10.09 4.56 8.30
C SER A 30 10.34 4.61 6.79
N LYS A 31 9.83 3.62 6.03
CA LYS A 31 9.96 3.59 4.56
C LYS A 31 9.08 4.64 3.88
N LEU A 32 7.88 4.89 4.40
CA LEU A 32 6.96 5.90 3.89
C LEU A 32 7.44 7.33 4.20
N GLN A 33 8.05 7.54 5.36
CA GLN A 33 8.64 8.84 5.76
C GLN A 33 9.98 9.14 5.07
N SER A 34 10.64 8.13 4.48
CA SER A 34 11.90 8.34 3.77
C SER A 34 11.78 9.34 2.61
N ASN A 35 12.80 10.16 2.42
CA ASN A 35 12.91 11.04 1.25
C ASN A 35 13.28 10.29 -0.05
N GLU A 36 13.60 9.01 0.06
CA GLU A 36 13.97 8.11 -1.03
C GLU A 36 12.93 7.01 -1.18
N ASN A 37 11.75 7.39 -1.66
CA ASN A 37 10.67 6.45 -1.95
C ASN A 37 9.80 6.92 -3.13
N VAL A 38 8.84 6.08 -3.53
CA VAL A 38 7.96 6.34 -4.66
C VAL A 38 7.06 7.58 -4.46
N ILE A 39 6.71 7.91 -3.21
CA ILE A 39 5.92 9.11 -2.88
C ILE A 39 6.77 10.35 -3.20
N ALA A 40 8.01 10.40 -2.69
CA ALA A 40 8.93 11.50 -2.93
C ALA A 40 9.23 11.70 -4.44
N VAL A 41 9.38 10.61 -5.20
CA VAL A 41 9.52 10.66 -6.66
C VAL A 41 8.26 11.23 -7.32
N SER A 42 7.09 10.73 -6.94
CA SER A 42 5.82 11.17 -7.54
C SER A 42 5.51 12.65 -7.24
N MET A 43 5.91 13.16 -6.08
CA MET A 43 5.79 14.59 -5.78
C MET A 43 6.77 15.43 -6.62
N LYS A 44 8.02 14.99 -6.78
CA LYS A 44 9.01 15.69 -7.64
C LYS A 44 8.57 15.71 -9.11
N GLU A 45 7.93 14.66 -9.58
CA GLU A 45 7.38 14.57 -10.95
C GLU A 45 6.07 15.37 -11.13
N MET A 46 5.51 15.94 -10.05
CA MET A 46 4.17 16.56 -10.05
C MET A 46 3.11 15.62 -10.67
N ALA A 47 3.23 14.32 -10.36
CA ALA A 47 2.34 13.30 -10.92
C ALA A 47 0.89 13.56 -10.49
N SER A 48 -0.04 13.30 -11.40
CA SER A 48 -1.47 13.44 -11.13
C SER A 48 -1.92 12.42 -10.06
N SER A 49 -2.97 12.76 -9.31
CA SER A 49 -3.54 11.87 -8.30
C SER A 49 -3.91 10.51 -8.88
N LYS A 50 -4.49 10.49 -10.09
CA LYS A 50 -4.75 9.28 -10.87
C LYS A 50 -3.49 8.45 -11.12
N ASP A 51 -2.40 9.06 -11.58
CA ASP A 51 -1.16 8.32 -11.88
C ASP A 51 -0.53 7.73 -10.61
N ILE A 52 -0.58 8.48 -9.51
CA ILE A 52 -0.11 8.02 -8.21
C ILE A 52 -0.91 6.81 -7.73
N ILE A 53 -2.25 6.88 -7.83
CA ILE A 53 -3.14 5.78 -7.44
C ILE A 53 -2.88 4.55 -8.32
N GLN A 54 -2.75 4.71 -9.63
CA GLN A 54 -2.48 3.59 -10.52
C GLN A 54 -1.14 2.92 -10.23
N ARG A 55 -0.08 3.72 -9.96
CA ARG A 55 1.23 3.19 -9.55
C ARG A 55 1.15 2.46 -8.21
N LEU A 56 0.41 3.00 -7.24
CA LEU A 56 0.19 2.36 -5.93
C LEU A 56 -0.46 0.99 -6.10
N TYR A 57 -1.60 0.92 -6.81
CA TYR A 57 -2.31 -0.35 -6.99
C TYR A 57 -1.47 -1.38 -7.77
N LEU A 58 -0.78 -0.95 -8.82
CA LEU A 58 0.04 -1.87 -9.61
C LEU A 58 1.22 -2.42 -8.80
N SER A 59 1.85 -1.59 -7.96
CA SER A 59 3.02 -1.99 -7.17
C SER A 59 2.67 -2.75 -5.88
N ALA A 60 1.55 -2.42 -5.24
CA ALA A 60 1.12 -3.07 -4.00
C ALA A 60 0.25 -4.30 -4.26
N ILE A 61 -0.73 -4.20 -5.16
CA ILE A 61 -1.79 -5.20 -5.36
C ILE A 61 -1.59 -6.00 -6.65
N GLY A 62 -0.86 -5.48 -7.63
CA GLY A 62 -0.59 -6.19 -8.90
C GLY A 62 -1.69 -6.06 -9.95
N ARG A 63 -2.64 -5.14 -9.76
CA ARG A 63 -3.66 -4.76 -10.76
C ARG A 63 -3.74 -3.25 -10.90
N TYR A 64 -4.40 -2.77 -11.95
CA TYR A 64 -4.79 -1.36 -12.03
C TYR A 64 -5.93 -1.07 -11.05
N ALA A 65 -5.95 0.15 -10.54
CA ALA A 65 -7.08 0.66 -9.78
C ALA A 65 -8.29 0.80 -10.71
N THR A 66 -9.45 0.40 -10.22
CA THR A 66 -10.74 0.60 -10.89
C THR A 66 -11.07 2.09 -10.97
N GLU A 67 -11.98 2.46 -11.88
CA GLU A 67 -12.41 3.86 -12.03
C GLU A 67 -13.01 4.42 -10.74
N GLU A 68 -13.76 3.59 -10.01
CA GLU A 68 -14.36 3.97 -8.73
C GLU A 68 -13.31 4.19 -7.63
N GLU A 69 -12.29 3.34 -7.55
CA GLU A 69 -11.17 3.52 -6.61
C GLU A 69 -10.39 4.79 -6.93
N VAL A 70 -10.10 5.03 -8.22
CA VAL A 70 -9.43 6.26 -8.65
C VAL A 70 -10.25 7.48 -8.27
N ALA A 71 -11.56 7.48 -8.54
CA ALA A 71 -12.43 8.61 -8.23
C ALA A 71 -12.43 8.91 -6.72
N ARG A 72 -12.73 7.91 -5.88
CA ARG A 72 -12.79 8.08 -4.42
C ARG A 72 -11.46 8.52 -3.83
N LEU A 73 -10.35 7.94 -4.27
CA LEU A 73 -9.04 8.26 -3.72
C LEU A 73 -8.50 9.60 -4.23
N SER A 74 -8.84 9.99 -5.46
CA SER A 74 -8.47 11.32 -5.97
C SER A 74 -9.17 12.43 -5.20
N GLU A 75 -10.44 12.24 -4.81
CA GLU A 75 -11.15 13.18 -3.93
C GLU A 75 -10.43 13.42 -2.60
N ILE A 76 -9.78 12.39 -2.05
CA ILE A 76 -9.01 12.50 -0.79
C ILE A 76 -7.68 13.24 -1.01
N ILE A 77 -6.96 12.92 -2.10
CA ILE A 77 -5.67 13.56 -2.41
C ILE A 77 -5.86 15.02 -2.82
N ASP A 78 -6.94 15.32 -3.55
CA ASP A 78 -7.22 16.61 -4.15
C ASP A 78 -8.20 17.46 -3.31
N ALA A 79 -8.64 16.95 -2.16
CA ALA A 79 -9.28 17.79 -1.14
C ALA A 79 -8.39 19.02 -0.88
N GLU A 80 -8.98 20.19 -0.56
CA GLU A 80 -8.28 21.46 -0.29
C GLU A 80 -7.28 21.33 0.87
N THR A 81 -6.18 20.65 0.59
CA THR A 81 -5.13 20.24 1.50
C THR A 81 -3.93 21.09 1.13
N PRO A 82 -3.33 21.80 2.10
CA PRO A 82 -2.08 22.50 1.88
C PRO A 82 -1.05 21.59 1.21
N GLU A 83 -0.24 22.13 0.30
CA GLU A 83 0.79 21.34 -0.40
C GLU A 83 1.75 20.64 0.57
N GLU A 84 1.99 21.26 1.73
CA GLU A 84 2.76 20.71 2.86
C GLU A 84 2.14 19.43 3.46
N ASP A 85 0.81 19.32 3.47
CA ASP A 85 0.08 18.18 4.02
C ASP A 85 -0.16 17.09 2.97
N ARG A 86 -0.04 17.41 1.67
CA ARG A 86 -0.21 16.44 0.57
C ARG A 86 0.68 15.21 0.74
N ARG A 87 1.90 15.38 1.25
CA ARG A 87 2.81 14.26 1.53
C ARG A 87 2.22 13.31 2.57
N ILE A 88 1.67 13.86 3.66
CA ILE A 88 1.08 13.09 4.76
C ILE A 88 -0.10 12.28 4.25
N VAL A 89 -0.97 12.91 3.43
CA VAL A 89 -2.11 12.22 2.80
C VAL A 89 -1.64 11.05 1.92
N LEU A 90 -0.58 11.23 1.14
CA LEU A 90 -0.02 10.15 0.32
C LEU A 90 0.61 9.03 1.17
N GLU A 91 1.29 9.36 2.25
CA GLU A 91 1.84 8.37 3.19
C GLU A 91 0.72 7.54 3.82
N ASP A 92 -0.35 8.17 4.30
CA ASP A 92 -1.52 7.50 4.87
C ASP A 92 -2.24 6.63 3.84
N LEU A 93 -2.38 7.13 2.60
CA LEU A 93 -2.95 6.35 1.50
C LEU A 93 -2.15 5.07 1.22
N TYR A 94 -0.82 5.18 1.09
CA TYR A 94 0.04 4.02 0.88
C TYR A 94 -0.04 3.05 2.06
N TRP A 95 -0.04 3.56 3.29
CA TRP A 95 -0.20 2.74 4.48
C TRP A 95 -1.54 1.99 4.47
N SER A 96 -2.64 2.65 4.11
CA SER A 96 -3.98 2.05 4.07
C SER A 96 -4.06 0.89 3.07
N VAL A 97 -3.43 1.01 1.91
CA VAL A 97 -3.40 -0.05 0.88
C VAL A 97 -2.47 -1.18 1.30
N LEU A 98 -1.28 -0.87 1.82
CA LEU A 98 -0.29 -1.87 2.24
C LEU A 98 -0.67 -2.62 3.53
N THR A 99 -1.66 -2.11 4.27
CA THR A 99 -2.26 -2.78 5.42
C THR A 99 -3.68 -3.29 5.14
N SER A 100 -4.14 -3.19 3.88
CA SER A 100 -5.46 -3.67 3.49
C SER A 100 -5.52 -5.19 3.50
N ARG A 101 -6.73 -5.74 3.64
CA ARG A 101 -6.96 -7.19 3.48
C ARG A 101 -6.60 -7.67 2.08
N GLU A 102 -6.85 -6.86 1.06
CA GLU A 102 -6.53 -7.20 -0.33
C GLU A 102 -5.02 -7.43 -0.48
N PHE A 103 -4.19 -6.52 0.06
CA PHE A 103 -2.73 -6.69 0.07
C PHE A 103 -2.29 -7.93 0.88
N LEU A 104 -2.89 -8.14 2.05
CA LEU A 104 -2.51 -9.23 2.95
C LEU A 104 -2.88 -10.63 2.43
N PHE A 105 -4.00 -10.74 1.72
CA PHE A 105 -4.60 -12.03 1.36
C PHE A 105 -4.73 -12.26 -0.15
N ASN A 106 -4.29 -11.30 -0.98
CA ASN A 106 -4.27 -11.39 -2.44
C ASN A 106 -5.57 -11.96 -3.03
N ARG A 107 -6.71 -11.37 -2.65
CA ARG A 107 -8.05 -11.74 -3.11
C ARG A 107 -8.72 -10.60 -3.85
#